data_AF-A0A920IR14-F1
#
_entry.id   AF-A0A920IR14-F1
#
_cell.length_a   1.000
_cell.length_b   1.000
_cell.length_c   1.000
_cell.angle_alpha   90.00
_cell.angle_beta   90.00
_cell.angle_gamma   90.00
#
_symmetry.space_group_name_H-M   'P 1'
#
loop_
_entity.id
_entity.type
_entity.pdbx_description
1 polymer ?
#
loop_
_entity_poly.entity_id
_entity_poly.type
_entity_poly.pdbx_seq_one_letter_code
_entity_poly.pdbx_strand_id
1 'polypeptide(L)'
;MPIVDLLQMSSGILFNEDYADPKSDINRFGRAIAGGTSMRDFAKTLQNEKPPGTYHHYVSIDTQMLAMLLVEVTGKSVSQNLQEHIWSKINTEYDAYYTLDDAGMEVALGMLSASLRFR
;
A
#
# COMPACT_ATOMS: atom_id res chain seq x y z
N MET A 1 -13.48 6.48 -8.52
CA MET A 1 -13.18 7.69 -7.71
C MET A 1 -11.97 8.38 -8.29
N PRO A 2 -11.85 9.71 -8.20
CA PRO A 2 -10.61 10.45 -8.45
C PRO A 2 -9.40 9.90 -7.66
N ILE A 3 -8.20 10.00 -8.24
CA ILE A 3 -6.94 9.56 -7.58
C ILE A 3 -6.66 10.39 -6.33
N VAL A 4 -7.05 11.67 -6.33
CA VAL A 4 -6.86 12.57 -5.20
C VAL A 4 -7.55 12.06 -3.93
N ASP A 5 -8.68 11.36 -4.06
CA ASP A 5 -9.41 10.84 -2.91
C ASP A 5 -8.60 9.76 -2.19
N LEU A 6 -7.90 8.89 -2.93
CA LEU A 6 -6.98 7.88 -2.37
C LEU A 6 -5.74 8.54 -1.75
N LEU A 7 -5.16 9.54 -2.44
CA LEU A 7 -4.00 10.29 -1.92
C LEU A 7 -4.31 11.01 -0.60
N GLN A 8 -5.57 11.38 -0.39
CA GLN A 8 -6.07 12.04 0.81
C GLN A 8 -6.69 11.08 1.82
N MET A 9 -6.55 9.75 1.63
CA MET A 9 -7.16 8.74 2.50
C MET A 9 -8.66 9.00 2.73
N SER A 10 -9.36 9.25 1.65
CA SER A 10 -10.78 9.61 1.64
C SER A 10 -11.56 8.75 0.65
N SER A 11 -11.09 7.53 0.40
CA SER A 11 -11.76 6.57 -0.47
C SER A 11 -13.17 6.19 0.00
N GLY A 12 -13.44 6.34 1.29
CA GLY A 12 -14.70 5.93 1.92
C GLY A 12 -14.78 4.43 2.17
N ILE A 13 -13.67 3.69 2.06
CA ILE A 13 -13.59 2.26 2.37
C ILE A 13 -13.80 2.05 3.87
N LEU A 14 -14.62 1.04 4.20
CA LEU A 14 -14.73 0.52 5.56
C LEU A 14 -13.50 -0.32 5.86
N PHE A 15 -12.64 0.17 6.75
CA PHE A 15 -11.43 -0.54 7.14
C PHE A 15 -11.09 -0.23 8.60
N ASN A 16 -11.09 -1.26 9.45
CA ASN A 16 -10.67 -1.11 10.84
C ASN A 16 -9.13 -1.22 10.96
N GLU A 17 -8.49 -0.12 11.33
CA GLU A 17 -7.03 0.00 11.57
C GLU A 17 -6.62 -0.24 13.04
N ASP A 18 -7.50 -0.78 13.88
CA ASP A 18 -7.12 -1.15 15.24
C ASP A 18 -6.17 -2.36 15.23
N TYR A 19 -4.87 -2.08 15.30
CA TYR A 19 -3.83 -3.10 15.38
C TYR A 19 -3.92 -3.96 16.65
N ALA A 20 -4.57 -3.48 17.72
CA ALA A 20 -4.75 -4.23 18.95
C ALA A 20 -5.95 -5.19 18.91
N ASP A 21 -6.94 -4.94 18.03
CA ASP A 21 -8.06 -5.86 17.81
C ASP A 21 -7.69 -6.97 16.81
N PRO A 22 -7.63 -8.25 17.23
CA PRO A 22 -7.33 -9.36 16.32
C PRO A 22 -8.34 -9.53 15.17
N LYS A 23 -9.56 -8.99 15.31
CA LYS A 23 -10.62 -9.04 14.30
C LYS A 23 -10.64 -7.82 13.37
N SER A 24 -9.76 -6.85 13.57
CA SER A 24 -9.64 -5.69 12.69
C SER A 24 -9.25 -6.08 11.26
N ASP A 25 -9.54 -5.20 10.31
CA ASP A 25 -9.21 -5.43 8.91
C ASP A 25 -7.71 -5.45 8.68
N ILE A 26 -6.93 -4.68 9.44
CA ILE A 26 -5.47 -4.70 9.34
C ILE A 26 -4.88 -6.04 9.82
N ASN A 27 -5.44 -6.64 10.87
CA ASN A 27 -5.04 -7.97 11.31
C ASN A 27 -5.56 -9.07 10.37
N ARG A 28 -6.77 -8.90 9.80
CA ARG A 28 -7.31 -9.78 8.75
C ARG A 28 -6.44 -9.74 7.49
N PHE A 29 -6.00 -8.56 7.09
CA PHE A 29 -5.05 -8.33 6.01
C PHE A 29 -3.75 -9.07 6.26
N GLY A 30 -3.10 -8.84 7.41
CA GLY A 30 -1.83 -9.50 7.75
C GLY A 30 -1.92 -11.03 7.67
N ARG A 31 -3.01 -11.63 8.17
CA ARG A 31 -3.26 -13.07 8.04
C ARG A 31 -3.52 -13.52 6.61
N ALA A 32 -4.26 -12.74 5.82
CA ALA A 32 -4.57 -13.10 4.44
C ALA A 32 -3.30 -13.14 3.58
N ILE A 33 -2.44 -12.12 3.71
CA ILE A 33 -1.16 -12.05 2.99
C ILE A 33 -0.23 -13.18 3.45
N ALA A 34 -0.11 -13.41 4.77
CA ALA A 34 0.67 -14.54 5.29
C ALA A 34 0.13 -15.92 4.84
N GLY A 35 -1.17 -16.00 4.52
CA GLY A 35 -1.82 -17.19 3.97
C GLY A 35 -1.80 -17.27 2.44
N GLY A 36 -1.05 -16.40 1.75
CA GLY A 36 -0.87 -16.42 0.30
C GLY A 36 -1.98 -15.75 -0.51
N THR A 37 -2.87 -15.00 0.14
CA THR A 37 -3.84 -14.16 -0.60
C THR A 37 -3.11 -12.98 -1.23
N SER A 38 -3.33 -12.74 -2.52
CA SER A 38 -2.75 -11.57 -3.20
C SER A 38 -3.34 -10.25 -2.68
N MET A 39 -2.58 -9.16 -2.76
CA MET A 39 -3.04 -7.80 -2.42
C MET A 39 -4.32 -7.45 -3.18
N ARG A 40 -4.35 -7.79 -4.47
CA ARG A 40 -5.48 -7.51 -5.36
C ARG A 40 -6.73 -8.27 -4.95
N ASP A 41 -6.60 -9.53 -4.57
CA ASP A 41 -7.75 -10.33 -4.15
C ASP A 41 -8.26 -9.92 -2.77
N PHE A 42 -7.36 -9.56 -1.85
CA PHE A 42 -7.78 -8.99 -0.58
C PHE A 42 -8.56 -7.68 -0.75
N ALA A 43 -8.05 -6.76 -1.59
CA ALA A 43 -8.70 -5.47 -1.85
C ALA A 43 -10.13 -5.62 -2.41
N LYS A 44 -10.39 -6.64 -3.23
CA LYS A 44 -11.75 -6.96 -3.74
C LYS A 44 -12.74 -7.34 -2.63
N THR A 45 -12.28 -7.74 -1.46
CA THR A 45 -13.16 -8.11 -0.33
C THR A 45 -13.68 -6.91 0.46
N LEU A 46 -13.12 -5.73 0.22
CA LEU A 46 -13.43 -4.52 1.00
C LEU A 46 -14.75 -3.90 0.56
N GLN A 47 -15.44 -3.27 1.51
CA GLN A 47 -16.73 -2.63 1.30
C GLN A 47 -16.58 -1.12 1.46
N ASN A 48 -17.42 -0.37 0.75
CA ASN A 48 -17.50 1.08 0.93
C ASN A 48 -18.48 1.41 2.06
N GLU A 49 -18.12 2.36 2.90
CA GLU A 49 -18.98 2.93 3.95
C GLU A 49 -19.50 4.32 3.56
N LYS A 50 -18.65 5.14 2.94
CA LYS A 50 -18.93 6.55 2.65
C LYS A 50 -18.67 6.87 1.18
N PRO A 51 -19.29 7.93 0.62
CA PRO A 51 -18.91 8.42 -0.69
C PRO A 51 -17.43 8.89 -0.69
N PRO A 52 -16.63 8.58 -1.72
CA PRO A 52 -15.26 9.06 -1.84
C PRO A 52 -15.16 10.59 -1.80
N GLY A 53 -14.07 11.11 -1.22
CA GLY A 53 -13.78 12.55 -1.11
C GLY A 53 -14.60 13.29 -0.03
N THR A 54 -15.43 12.59 0.74
CA THR A 54 -16.32 13.24 1.73
C THR A 54 -15.82 13.19 3.17
N TYR A 55 -14.89 12.28 3.48
CA TYR A 55 -14.38 12.10 4.82
C TYR A 55 -12.95 11.54 4.79
N HIS A 56 -12.05 12.14 5.57
CA HIS A 56 -10.68 11.66 5.75
C HIS A 56 -10.65 10.56 6.81
N HIS A 57 -10.32 9.35 6.40
CA HIS A 57 -10.19 8.16 7.23
C HIS A 57 -8.87 7.47 6.87
N TYR A 58 -7.93 7.39 7.81
CA TYR A 58 -6.67 6.70 7.56
C TYR A 58 -6.95 5.23 7.21
N VAL A 59 -6.63 4.83 5.98
CA VAL A 59 -6.84 3.47 5.47
C VAL A 59 -5.62 3.05 4.67
N SER A 60 -4.85 2.10 5.19
CA SER A 60 -3.61 1.59 4.61
C SER A 60 -3.81 1.01 3.21
N ILE A 61 -5.00 0.46 2.93
CA ILE A 61 -5.31 -0.09 1.61
C ILE A 61 -5.38 0.98 0.53
N ASP A 62 -5.65 2.25 0.85
CA ASP A 62 -5.66 3.34 -0.14
C ASP A 62 -4.27 3.49 -0.78
N THR A 63 -3.22 3.41 0.05
CA THR A 63 -1.82 3.40 -0.41
C THR A 63 -1.51 2.17 -1.27
N GLN A 64 -2.00 0.99 -0.89
CA GLN A 64 -1.79 -0.23 -1.70
C GLN A 64 -2.52 -0.16 -3.05
N MET A 65 -3.72 0.42 -3.08
CA MET A 65 -4.48 0.65 -4.32
C MET A 65 -3.75 1.62 -5.24
N LEU A 66 -3.17 2.70 -4.70
CA LEU A 66 -2.31 3.61 -5.45
C LEU A 66 -1.08 2.91 -6.01
N ALA A 67 -0.45 2.03 -5.24
CA ALA A 67 0.70 1.24 -5.69
C ALA A 67 0.34 0.31 -6.85
N MET A 68 -0.78 -0.42 -6.77
CA MET A 68 -1.26 -1.26 -7.86
C MET A 68 -1.60 -0.44 -9.11
N LEU A 69 -2.22 0.73 -8.93
CA LEU A 69 -2.50 1.65 -10.03
C LEU A 69 -1.21 2.14 -10.70
N LEU A 70 -0.19 2.53 -9.90
CA LEU A 70 1.11 2.97 -10.39
C LEU A 70 1.76 1.92 -11.29
N VAL A 71 1.74 0.65 -10.86
CA VAL A 71 2.27 -0.47 -11.66
C VAL A 71 1.51 -0.61 -12.97
N GLU A 72 0.18 -0.57 -12.92
CA GLU A 72 -0.69 -0.69 -14.10
C GLU A 72 -0.43 0.43 -15.12
N VAL A 73 -0.30 1.68 -14.67
CA VAL A 73 -0.14 2.83 -15.59
C VAL A 73 1.28 3.02 -16.11
N THR A 74 2.29 2.59 -15.35
CA THR A 74 3.71 2.76 -15.74
C THR A 74 4.30 1.53 -16.40
N GLY A 75 3.72 0.34 -16.19
CA GLY A 75 4.33 -0.94 -16.58
C GLY A 75 5.62 -1.28 -15.81
N LYS A 76 5.91 -0.56 -14.71
CA LYS A 76 7.09 -0.72 -13.87
C LYS A 76 6.67 -1.10 -12.45
N SER A 77 7.46 -1.90 -11.75
CA SER A 77 7.20 -2.25 -10.35
C SER A 77 7.25 -1.02 -9.43
N VAL A 78 6.72 -1.11 -8.21
CA VAL A 78 6.81 0.00 -7.24
C VAL A 78 8.27 0.31 -6.92
N SER A 79 9.09 -0.73 -6.76
CA SER A 79 10.53 -0.61 -6.49
C SER A 79 11.27 0.07 -7.65
N GLN A 80 10.92 -0.23 -8.91
CA GLN A 80 11.50 0.43 -10.07
C GLN A 80 11.15 1.92 -10.12
N ASN A 81 9.87 2.26 -9.86
CA ASN A 81 9.43 3.65 -9.78
C ASN A 81 10.13 4.40 -8.62
N LEU A 82 10.27 3.77 -7.45
CA LEU A 82 11.00 4.34 -6.31
C LEU A 82 12.46 4.61 -6.67
N GLN A 83 13.14 3.63 -7.30
CA GLN A 83 14.53 3.74 -7.72
C GLN A 83 14.74 4.92 -8.69
N GLU A 84 13.93 4.99 -9.73
CA GLU A 84 14.06 6.00 -10.80
C GLU A 84 13.72 7.42 -10.33
N HIS A 85 12.66 7.55 -9.53
CA HIS A 85 12.12 8.86 -9.21
C HIS A 85 12.68 9.45 -7.91
N ILE A 86 13.06 8.62 -6.94
CA ILE A 86 13.46 9.05 -5.60
C ILE A 86 14.83 8.50 -5.21
N TRP A 87 14.99 7.17 -5.10
CA TRP A 87 16.13 6.53 -4.43
C TRP A 87 17.47 6.92 -5.05
N SER A 88 17.56 6.92 -6.38
CA SER A 88 18.76 7.31 -7.12
C SER A 88 19.16 8.78 -6.99
N LYS A 89 18.29 9.63 -6.41
CA LYS A 89 18.47 11.09 -6.33
C LYS A 89 18.77 11.60 -4.93
N ILE A 90 18.77 10.73 -3.92
CA ILE A 90 18.89 11.12 -2.50
C ILE A 90 20.17 10.59 -1.83
N ASN A 91 21.21 10.26 -2.61
CA ASN A 91 22.55 9.85 -2.13
C ASN A 91 22.50 8.78 -1.01
N THR A 92 21.63 7.78 -1.16
CA THR A 92 21.55 6.66 -0.21
C THR A 92 22.81 5.82 -0.23
N GLU A 93 23.24 5.34 0.95
CA GLU A 93 24.41 4.48 1.06
C GLU A 93 24.12 3.01 0.71
N TYR A 94 22.86 2.59 0.86
CA TYR A 94 22.41 1.20 0.70
C TYR A 94 21.14 1.12 -0.13
N ASP A 95 20.89 -0.06 -0.70
CA ASP A 95 19.63 -0.38 -1.35
C ASP A 95 18.48 -0.47 -0.33
N ALA A 96 17.26 -0.22 -0.79
CA ALA A 96 16.04 -0.50 -0.06
C ALA A 96 15.30 -1.71 -0.63
N TYR A 97 14.46 -2.33 0.19
CA TYR A 97 13.74 -3.55 -0.16
C TYR A 97 12.28 -3.45 0.24
N TYR A 98 11.38 -3.91 -0.63
CA TYR A 98 9.99 -4.16 -0.28
C TYR A 98 9.76 -5.64 0.01
N THR A 99 8.93 -5.93 1.00
CA THR A 99 8.28 -7.25 1.07
C THR A 99 7.30 -7.41 -0.09
N LEU A 100 7.22 -8.61 -0.66
CA LEU A 100 6.29 -8.96 -1.72
C LEU A 100 5.18 -9.86 -1.19
N ASP A 101 4.01 -9.81 -1.81
CA ASP A 101 3.03 -10.89 -1.71
C ASP A 101 3.41 -12.09 -2.60
N ASP A 102 2.66 -13.18 -2.50
CA ASP A 102 2.89 -14.41 -3.29
C ASP A 102 2.66 -14.22 -4.80
N ALA A 103 2.02 -13.12 -5.21
CA ALA A 103 1.85 -12.74 -6.60
C ALA A 103 2.96 -11.81 -7.12
N GLY A 104 3.95 -11.49 -6.28
CA GLY A 104 5.08 -10.63 -6.63
C GLY A 104 4.80 -9.12 -6.55
N MET A 105 3.67 -8.71 -5.94
CA MET A 105 3.32 -7.31 -5.74
C MET A 105 3.99 -6.77 -4.47
N GLU A 106 4.64 -5.60 -4.55
CA GLU A 106 5.17 -4.94 -3.35
C GLU A 106 4.07 -4.58 -2.34
N VAL A 107 4.30 -4.87 -1.05
CA VAL A 107 3.45 -4.46 0.07
C VAL A 107 3.75 -2.99 0.42
N ALA A 108 3.32 -2.10 -0.48
CA ALA A 108 3.63 -0.67 -0.48
C ALA A 108 3.01 0.09 0.69
N LEU A 109 1.97 -0.46 1.33
CA LEU A 109 1.30 0.18 2.47
C LEU A 109 2.15 0.30 3.75
N GLY A 110 3.32 -0.35 3.81
CA GLY A 110 4.19 -0.20 4.99
C GLY A 110 5.44 -1.07 5.06
N MET A 111 5.71 -1.97 4.12
CA MET A 111 6.81 -2.94 4.24
C MET A 111 8.06 -2.53 3.44
N LEU A 112 8.38 -1.23 3.42
CA LEU A 112 9.65 -0.73 2.91
C LEU A 112 10.72 -0.83 4.00
N SER A 113 11.80 -1.55 3.73
CA SER A 113 13.00 -1.62 4.57
C SER A 113 14.12 -0.80 3.96
N ALA A 114 14.67 0.12 4.73
CA ALA A 114 15.71 1.05 4.29
C ALA A 114 16.70 1.36 5.43
N SER A 115 17.94 1.70 5.08
CA SER A 115 18.93 2.21 6.03
C SER A 115 18.67 3.68 6.37
N LEU A 116 18.94 4.07 7.62
CA LEU A 116 18.86 5.47 8.06
C LEU A 116 20.00 6.34 7.52
N ARG A 117 21.08 5.75 6.99
CA ARG A 117 22.29 6.48 6.59
C ARG A 117 22.18 6.98 5.15
N PHE A 118 22.43 8.28 4.99
CA PHE A 118 22.60 8.99 3.73
C PHE A 118 24.04 9.51 3.63
N ARG A 119 24.58 9.63 2.41
CA ARG A 119 25.89 10.24 2.16
C ARG A 119 25.80 11.73 1.91
#